data_AF-A0A3M4KZD1-F1
#
_entry.id   AF-A0A3M4KZD1-F1
#
_cell.length_a   1.000
_cell.length_b   1.000
_cell.length_c   1.000
_cell.angle_alpha   90.00
_cell.angle_beta   90.00
_cell.angle_gamma   90.00
#
_symmetry.space_group_name_H-M   'P 1'
#
loop_
_entity.id
_entity.type
_entity.pdbx_description
1 polymer ?
#
loop_
_entity_poly.entity_id
_entity_poly.type
_entity_poly.pdbx_seq_one_letter_code
_entity_poly.pdbx_strand_id
1 'polypeptide(L)'
;MRTELFRASVQYNDSKGTAAADDHDQHTIKDHMKAHGLIQDGDTVVGVRIWSGEVHGSTQNKPVSVMAYVIDAAGFEEAARVLDGNGALDVREVRFEMDLADFFGLFKRFEISISRFHQMTGRELNIQD
;
A
#
# COMPACT_ATOMS: atom_id res chain seq x y z
N MET A 1 -4.00 0.71 -21.92
CA MET A 1 -3.86 1.70 -20.83
C MET A 1 -5.17 1.73 -20.06
N ARG A 2 -5.12 1.68 -18.73
CA ARG A 2 -6.31 1.72 -17.85
C ARG A 2 -6.08 2.81 -16.82
N THR A 3 -7.07 3.67 -16.62
CA THR A 3 -7.07 4.67 -15.56
C THR A 3 -7.76 4.09 -14.33
N GLU A 4 -7.10 4.12 -13.18
CA GLU A 4 -7.68 3.73 -11.90
C GLU A 4 -7.44 4.80 -10.85
N LEU A 5 -8.42 5.00 -9.97
CA LEU A 5 -8.24 5.85 -8.80
C LEU A 5 -7.39 5.11 -7.77
N PHE A 6 -6.30 5.69 -7.29
CA PHE A 6 -5.47 5.14 -6.22
C PHE A 6 -6.17 5.25 -4.85
N ARG A 7 -6.92 4.22 -4.48
CA ARG A 7 -7.59 4.01 -3.18
C ARG A 7 -7.77 2.53 -2.86
N ALA A 8 -7.98 2.16 -1.60
CA ALA A 8 -8.45 0.81 -1.25
C ALA A 8 -9.89 0.58 -1.74
N SER A 9 -10.20 -0.63 -2.22
CA SER A 9 -11.56 -1.03 -2.56
C SER A 9 -11.70 -2.55 -2.54
N VAL A 10 -12.86 -3.03 -2.10
CA VAL A 10 -13.34 -4.41 -2.21
C VAL A 10 -14.76 -4.40 -2.78
N GLN A 11 -15.39 -5.57 -2.89
CA GLN A 11 -16.68 -5.73 -3.56
C GLN A 11 -17.79 -4.81 -3.01
N TYR A 12 -17.93 -4.74 -1.67
CA TYR A 12 -19.01 -3.96 -1.04
C TYR A 12 -18.54 -2.72 -0.26
N ASN A 13 -17.24 -2.61 0.02
CA ASN A 13 -16.65 -1.49 0.77
C ASN A 13 -17.39 -1.19 2.09
N ASP A 14 -17.83 -2.25 2.80
CA ASP A 14 -18.60 -2.15 4.05
C ASP A 14 -17.90 -1.32 5.12
N SER A 15 -16.57 -1.43 5.20
CA SER A 15 -15.73 -0.60 6.06
C SER A 15 -14.70 0.13 5.22
N LYS A 16 -14.48 1.41 5.55
CA LYS A 16 -13.49 2.29 4.92
C LYS A 16 -12.79 3.11 5.99
N GLY A 17 -11.60 3.62 5.66
CA GLY A 17 -10.82 4.43 6.58
C GLY A 17 -9.41 4.69 6.06
N THR A 18 -8.45 4.75 6.96
CA THR A 18 -7.06 5.17 6.69
C THR A 18 -6.08 4.07 7.07
N ALA A 19 -4.90 4.15 6.46
CA ALA A 19 -3.73 3.38 6.89
C ALA A 19 -2.55 4.34 7.02
N ALA A 20 -1.66 4.03 7.96
CA ALA A 20 -0.39 4.73 8.15
C ALA A 20 0.70 3.70 8.43
N ALA A 21 1.91 3.97 7.95
CA ALA A 21 3.04 3.09 8.15
C ALA A 21 4.34 3.89 8.25
N ASP A 22 5.22 3.42 9.12
CA ASP A 22 6.62 3.82 9.15
C ASP A 22 7.44 2.73 8.46
N ASP A 23 8.20 3.08 7.42
CA ASP A 23 9.08 2.13 6.73
C ASP A 23 10.09 1.49 7.69
N HIS A 24 10.38 0.21 7.48
CA HIS A 24 11.46 -0.46 8.18
C HIS A 24 12.81 0.11 7.74
N ASP A 25 13.74 0.32 8.67
CA ASP A 25 15.02 0.98 8.37
C ASP A 25 15.99 0.16 7.49
N GLN A 26 15.66 -1.09 7.13
CA GLN A 26 16.58 -2.06 6.48
C GLN A 26 15.88 -3.04 5.53
N HIS A 27 14.58 -3.25 5.71
CA HIS A 27 13.80 -4.24 4.97
C HIS A 27 12.54 -3.58 4.42
N THR A 28 12.71 -2.57 3.58
CA THR A 28 11.56 -1.87 2.98
C THR A 28 10.94 -2.66 1.83
N ILE A 29 9.77 -2.25 1.35
CA ILE A 29 9.20 -2.80 0.12
C ILE A 29 10.14 -2.61 -1.08
N LYS A 30 10.86 -1.48 -1.16
CA LYS A 30 11.83 -1.24 -2.23
C LYS A 30 12.96 -2.26 -2.17
N ASP A 31 13.49 -2.53 -0.98
CA ASP A 31 14.56 -3.53 -0.79
C ASP A 31 14.08 -4.92 -1.18
N HIS A 32 12.87 -5.31 -0.74
CA HIS A 32 12.25 -6.58 -1.12
C HIS A 32 12.11 -6.71 -2.64
N MET A 33 11.54 -5.71 -3.31
CA MET A 33 11.33 -5.74 -4.76
C MET A 33 12.66 -5.77 -5.53
N LYS A 34 13.67 -5.02 -5.09
CA LYS A 34 15.00 -5.02 -5.72
C LYS A 34 15.69 -6.38 -5.56
N ALA A 35 15.64 -6.99 -4.38
CA ALA A 35 16.24 -8.29 -4.12
C ALA A 35 15.64 -9.42 -4.99
N HIS A 36 14.39 -9.27 -5.42
CA HIS A 36 13.69 -10.22 -6.30
C HIS A 36 13.74 -9.83 -7.79
N GLY A 37 14.52 -8.80 -8.16
CA GLY A 37 14.65 -8.36 -9.55
C GLY A 37 13.39 -7.74 -10.15
N LEU A 38 12.47 -7.26 -9.32
CA LEU A 38 11.19 -6.66 -9.75
C LEU A 38 11.33 -5.18 -10.13
N ILE A 39 12.37 -4.52 -9.61
CA ILE A 39 12.72 -3.13 -9.88
C ILE A 39 14.24 -2.95 -9.98
N GLN A 40 14.67 -1.85 -10.58
CA GLN A 40 16.07 -1.43 -10.75
C GLN A 40 16.38 -0.17 -9.92
N ASP A 41 17.65 0.26 -9.89
CA ASP A 41 18.08 1.39 -9.04
C ASP A 41 17.45 2.75 -9.40
N GLY A 42 17.13 2.96 -10.67
CA GLY A 42 16.40 4.15 -11.15
C GLY A 42 14.92 4.16 -10.80
N ASP A 43 14.36 3.05 -10.29
CA ASP A 43 12.95 2.96 -9.96
C ASP A 43 12.65 3.54 -8.57
N THR A 44 11.50 4.19 -8.46
CA THR A 44 10.90 4.58 -7.19
C THR A 44 9.50 4.00 -7.05
N VAL A 45 9.25 3.34 -5.91
CA VAL A 45 7.91 2.88 -5.51
C VAL A 45 7.16 4.08 -4.93
N VAL A 46 6.06 4.47 -5.54
CA VAL A 46 5.25 5.65 -5.17
C VAL A 46 3.91 5.29 -4.55
N GLY A 47 3.55 4.00 -4.53
CA GLY A 47 2.33 3.54 -3.90
C GLY A 47 2.29 2.02 -3.77
N VAL A 48 1.57 1.55 -2.77
CA VAL A 48 1.40 0.13 -2.49
C VAL A 48 -0.07 -0.14 -2.18
N ARG A 49 -0.59 -1.24 -2.72
CA ARG A 49 -1.87 -1.81 -2.33
C ARG A 49 -1.67 -3.27 -1.94
N ILE A 50 -2.30 -3.65 -0.85
CA ILE A 50 -2.45 -5.03 -0.44
C ILE A 50 -3.90 -5.45 -0.70
N TRP A 51 -4.08 -6.62 -1.28
CA TRP A 51 -5.37 -7.27 -1.42
C TRP A 51 -5.30 -8.65 -0.79
N SER A 52 -6.05 -8.80 0.32
CA SER A 52 -6.39 -10.10 0.87
C SER A 52 -7.65 -10.59 0.16
N GLY A 53 -7.57 -11.76 -0.48
CA GLY A 53 -8.71 -12.36 -1.16
C GLY A 53 -9.85 -12.81 -0.25
N GLU A 54 -10.82 -13.51 -0.83
CA GLU A 54 -11.98 -14.00 -0.09
C GLU A 54 -11.55 -15.00 1.00
N VAL A 55 -11.97 -14.74 2.23
CA VAL A 55 -11.66 -15.56 3.39
C VAL A 55 -12.89 -16.41 3.70
N HIS A 56 -12.80 -17.72 3.48
CA HIS A 56 -13.87 -18.67 3.79
C HIS A 56 -13.69 -19.37 5.15
N GLY A 57 -12.54 -19.18 5.80
CA GLY A 57 -12.23 -19.73 7.13
C GLY A 57 -12.28 -18.66 8.23
N SER A 58 -11.85 -19.02 9.44
CA SER A 58 -11.75 -18.07 10.57
C SER A 58 -10.47 -17.22 10.53
N THR A 59 -9.53 -17.51 9.64
CA THR A 59 -8.26 -16.79 9.48
C THR A 59 -7.92 -16.61 8.01
N GLN A 60 -7.17 -15.54 7.70
CA GLN A 60 -6.45 -15.38 6.45
C GLN A 60 -4.97 -15.65 6.71
N ASN A 61 -4.47 -16.79 6.25
CA ASN A 61 -3.07 -17.18 6.35
C ASN A 61 -2.47 -17.54 4.98
N LYS A 62 -3.20 -17.29 3.89
CA LYS A 62 -2.69 -17.46 2.53
C LYS A 62 -1.92 -16.20 2.11
N PRO A 63 -1.03 -16.32 1.12
CA PRO A 63 -0.38 -15.17 0.53
C PRO A 63 -1.39 -14.10 0.10
N VAL A 64 -1.02 -12.85 0.30
CA VAL A 64 -1.76 -11.68 -0.15
C VAL A 64 -1.18 -11.17 -1.47
N SER A 65 -2.02 -10.57 -2.30
CA SER A 65 -1.56 -9.90 -3.50
C SER A 65 -1.08 -8.50 -3.16
N VAL A 66 0.15 -8.18 -3.53
CA VAL A 66 0.74 -6.84 -3.39
C VAL A 66 0.87 -6.23 -4.78
N MET A 67 0.34 -5.02 -4.93
CA MET A 67 0.48 -4.20 -6.12
C MET A 67 1.29 -2.96 -5.76
N ALA A 68 2.52 -2.89 -6.26
CA ALA A 68 3.38 -1.72 -6.15
C ALA A 68 3.30 -0.89 -7.43
N TYR A 69 3.22 0.43 -7.27
CA TYR A 69 3.19 1.39 -8.37
C TYR A 69 4.54 2.07 -8.45
N VAL A 70 5.18 1.97 -9.61
CA VAL A 70 6.59 2.32 -9.82
C VAL A 70 6.70 3.37 -10.92
N ILE A 71 7.56 4.35 -10.72
CA ILE A 71 7.98 5.32 -11.74
C ILE A 71 9.49 5.23 -11.97
N ASP A 72 9.91 5.60 -13.18
CA ASP A 72 11.31 5.76 -13.55
C ASP A 72 11.77 7.16 -13.12
N ALA A 73 12.15 7.27 -11.86
CA ALA A 73 12.60 8.52 -11.23
C ALA A 73 13.53 8.15 -10.07
N ALA A 74 14.79 8.57 -10.15
CA ALA A 74 15.82 8.18 -9.22
C ALA A 74 15.73 9.02 -7.93
N GLY A 75 15.04 8.48 -6.94
CA GLY A 75 14.99 9.05 -5.59
C GLY A 75 13.83 10.01 -5.35
N PHE A 76 13.73 10.46 -4.10
CA PHE A 76 12.55 11.14 -3.58
C PHE A 76 12.23 12.46 -4.27
N GLU A 77 13.25 13.30 -4.52
CA GLU A 77 13.03 14.63 -5.13
C GLU A 77 12.52 14.54 -6.57
N GLU A 78 13.07 13.62 -7.36
CA GLU A 78 12.63 13.42 -8.75
C GLU A 78 11.23 12.83 -8.77
N ALA A 79 10.97 11.84 -7.91
CA ALA A 79 9.63 11.29 -7.74
C ALA A 79 8.61 12.37 -7.34
N ALA A 80 8.94 13.23 -6.37
CA ALA A 80 8.07 14.32 -5.95
C ALA A 80 7.74 15.29 -7.09
N ARG A 81 8.72 15.62 -7.95
CA ARG A 81 8.49 16.46 -9.14
C ARG A 81 7.54 15.80 -10.15
N VAL A 82 7.68 14.50 -10.38
CA VAL A 82 6.78 13.75 -11.26
C VAL A 82 5.36 13.68 -10.67
N LEU A 83 5.25 13.58 -9.34
CA LEU A 83 3.98 13.47 -8.62
C LEU A 83 3.22 14.79 -8.43
N ASP A 84 3.87 15.95 -8.55
CA ASP A 84 3.26 17.28 -8.34
C ASP A 84 2.25 17.68 -9.44
N GLY A 85 2.10 16.86 -10.49
CA GLY A 85 1.14 17.09 -11.56
C GLY A 85 -0.32 16.87 -11.15
N ASN A 86 -1.24 17.65 -11.72
CA ASN A 86 -2.69 17.52 -11.51
C ASN A 86 -3.37 16.50 -12.45
N GLY A 87 -2.59 15.79 -13.27
CA GLY A 87 -3.07 14.83 -14.27
C GLY A 87 -3.09 13.39 -13.76
N ALA A 88 -3.53 12.46 -14.62
CA ALA A 88 -3.30 11.05 -14.37
C ALA A 88 -1.78 10.78 -14.40
N LEU A 89 -1.29 10.06 -13.40
CA LEU A 89 0.11 9.66 -13.29
C LEU A 89 0.34 8.36 -14.08
N ASP A 90 1.29 8.39 -15.01
CA ASP A 90 1.76 7.17 -15.66
C ASP A 90 2.67 6.38 -14.70
N VAL A 91 2.24 5.17 -14.36
CA VAL A 91 2.95 4.26 -13.46
C VAL A 91 3.05 2.88 -14.09
N ARG A 92 4.12 2.16 -13.75
CA ARG A 92 4.22 0.72 -13.95
C ARG A 92 3.67 0.01 -12.70
N GLU A 93 2.66 -0.83 -12.88
CA GLU A 93 2.17 -1.70 -11.82
C GLU A 93 2.99 -3.00 -11.79
N VAL A 94 3.54 -3.34 -10.62
CA VAL A 94 4.24 -4.58 -10.36
C VAL A 94 3.42 -5.38 -9.36
N ARG A 95 3.05 -6.61 -9.74
CA ARG A 95 2.25 -7.52 -8.90
C ARG A 95 3.10 -8.67 -8.44
N PHE A 96 3.01 -9.00 -7.16
CA PHE A 96 3.62 -10.18 -6.57
C PHE A 96 2.77 -10.66 -5.38
N GLU A 97 3.05 -11.86 -4.90
CA GLU A 97 2.42 -12.43 -3.72
C GLU A 97 3.44 -12.55 -2.60
N MET A 98 3.00 -12.36 -1.36
CA MET A 98 3.82 -12.60 -0.18
C MET A 98 2.94 -12.96 1.02
N ASP A 99 3.52 -13.56 2.05
CA ASP A 99 2.79 -13.87 3.27
C ASP A 99 2.42 -12.57 4.02
N LEU A 100 1.28 -12.62 4.74
CA LEU A 100 0.78 -11.46 5.46
C LEU A 100 1.77 -10.95 6.53
N ALA A 101 2.46 -11.88 7.20
CA ALA A 101 3.49 -11.56 8.19
C ALA A 101 4.69 -10.85 7.54
N ASP A 102 5.13 -11.32 6.38
CA ASP A 102 6.24 -10.71 5.65
C ASP A 102 5.88 -9.31 5.17
N PHE A 103 4.64 -9.11 4.69
CA PHE A 103 4.16 -7.77 4.29
C PHE A 103 4.21 -6.78 5.46
N PHE A 104 3.70 -7.16 6.63
CA PHE A 104 3.77 -6.28 7.81
C PHE A 104 5.20 -6.09 8.32
N GLY A 105 6.09 -7.05 8.08
CA GLY A 105 7.52 -6.96 8.39
C GLY A 105 8.28 -5.89 7.58
N LEU A 106 7.70 -5.39 6.48
CA LEU A 106 8.29 -4.30 5.68
C LEU A 106 8.23 -2.93 6.37
N PHE A 107 7.52 -2.84 7.50
CA PHE A 107 7.27 -1.62 8.24
C PHE A 107 7.69 -1.79 9.69
N LYS A 108 8.30 -0.77 10.31
CA LYS A 108 8.56 -0.79 11.76
C LYS A 108 7.30 -0.50 12.58
N ARG A 109 6.32 0.17 11.98
CA ARG A 109 4.97 0.40 12.52
C ARG A 109 3.97 0.41 11.38
N PHE A 110 2.82 -0.23 11.57
CA PHE A 110 1.74 -0.23 10.60
C PHE A 110 0.39 -0.21 11.32
N GLU A 111 -0.50 0.69 10.92
CA GLU A 111 -1.82 0.83 11.52
C GLU A 111 -2.89 0.94 10.43
N ILE A 112 -4.03 0.26 10.65
CA ILE A 112 -5.25 0.39 9.87
C ILE A 112 -6.37 0.82 10.81
N SER A 113 -7.04 1.91 10.48
CA SER A 113 -8.26 2.33 11.14
C SER A 113 -9.41 2.32 10.13
N ILE A 114 -10.40 1.46 10.34
CA ILE A 114 -11.56 1.31 9.46
C ILE A 114 -12.86 1.32 10.27
N SER A 115 -13.92 1.80 9.64
CA SER A 115 -15.25 1.87 10.23
C SER A 115 -16.31 1.63 9.16
N ARG A 116 -17.44 1.04 9.58
CA ARG A 116 -18.67 0.99 8.75
C ARG A 116 -19.37 2.34 8.68
N PHE A 117 -19.09 3.22 9.64
CA PHE A 117 -19.64 4.57 9.73
C PHE A 117 -18.60 5.57 9.22
N HIS A 118 -18.89 6.22 8.09
CA HIS A 118 -17.99 7.19 7.48
C HIS A 118 -17.68 8.39 8.38
N GLN A 119 -18.53 8.67 9.37
CA GLN A 119 -18.38 9.74 10.35
C GLN A 119 -17.24 9.48 11.37
N MET A 120 -16.71 8.26 11.43
CA MET A 120 -15.62 7.93 12.35
C MET A 120 -14.25 8.37 11.85
N THR A 121 -14.03 8.34 10.53
CA THR A 121 -12.73 8.67 9.95
C THR A 121 -12.39 10.13 10.21
N GLY A 122 -11.28 10.38 10.91
CA GLY A 122 -10.82 11.73 11.28
C GLY A 122 -11.58 12.38 12.44
N ARG A 123 -12.42 11.62 13.17
CA ARG A 123 -13.16 12.13 14.32
C ARG A 123 -12.34 12.06 15.60
N GLU A 124 -12.39 13.12 16.41
CA GLU A 124 -11.85 13.13 17.76
C GLU A 124 -12.72 12.28 18.71
N LEU A 125 -12.07 11.43 19.50
CA LEU A 125 -12.73 10.48 20.41
C LEU A 125 -12.38 10.81 21.85
N ASN A 126 -13.41 10.96 22.70
CA ASN A 126 -13.25 10.99 24.15
C ASN A 126 -13.38 9.56 24.67
N ILE A 127 -12.26 8.98 25.11
CA ILE A 127 -12.21 7.60 25.63
C ILE A 127 -12.35 7.66 27.16
N GLN A 128 -13.24 6.82 27.69
CA GLN A 128 -13.34 6.59 29.13
C GLN A 128 -12.59 5.30 29.44
N ASP A 129 -11.82 5.29 30.53
CA ASP A 129 -11.11 4.10 31.02
C ASP A 129 -12.06 3.00 31.53
#